data_AF-A0A812Q4C8-F1
#
_entry.id   AF-A0A812Q4C8-F1
#
_cell.length_a   1.000
_cell.length_b   1.000
_cell.length_c   1.000
_cell.angle_alpha   90.00
_cell.angle_beta   90.00
_cell.angle_gamma   90.00
#
_symmetry.space_group_name_H-M   'P 1'
#
loop_
_entity.id
_entity.type
_entity.pdbx_description
1 polymer ?
#
loop_
_entity_poly.entity_id
_entity_poly.type
_entity_poly.pdbx_seq_one_letter_code
_entity_poly.pdbx_strand_id
1 'polypeptide(L)'
;MEVLRTFWPRQPPEESDADINSLNGANCGSGKAQEAKVLQQHADEIQEIRGRPMYLEFGVFEGTSINFIARQLRSLDPGSLVFGFDSFRGLPEAWRNNSDVPGGLTFGQSSFALEKEPEVESNVRLVRAAGMVLAS
;
A
#
# COMPACT_ATOMS: atom_id res chain seq x y z
N MET A 1 -31.28 30.44 -20.90
CA MET A 1 -30.52 31.03 -19.78
C MET A 1 -31.11 30.52 -18.48
N GLU A 2 -30.23 30.10 -17.57
CA GLU A 2 -30.39 29.69 -16.16
C GLU A 2 -31.55 28.79 -15.73
N VAL A 3 -31.21 27.65 -15.09
CA VAL A 3 -31.56 27.41 -13.68
C VAL A 3 -30.42 26.59 -13.02
N LEU A 4 -29.84 27.15 -11.97
CA LEU A 4 -28.95 26.47 -11.03
C LEU A 4 -29.72 25.40 -10.24
N ARG A 5 -29.21 24.16 -10.20
CA ARG A 5 -29.46 23.23 -9.09
C ARG A 5 -28.17 22.54 -8.67
N THR A 6 -27.73 22.97 -7.50
CA THR A 6 -26.81 22.36 -6.56
C THR A 6 -27.03 20.86 -6.38
N PHE A 7 -25.96 20.07 -6.44
CA PHE A 7 -25.91 18.74 -5.82
C PHE A 7 -24.49 18.49 -5.28
N TRP A 8 -24.15 19.24 -4.23
CA TRP A 8 -23.07 18.88 -3.32
C TRP A 8 -23.43 17.56 -2.64
N PRO A 9 -22.57 16.52 -2.64
CA PRO A 9 -22.92 15.26 -2.01
C PRO A 9 -22.98 15.42 -0.48
N ARG A 10 -24.00 14.78 0.11
CA ARG A 10 -24.37 14.81 1.53
C ARG A 10 -23.15 14.62 2.44
N GLN A 11 -23.16 15.34 3.57
CA GLN A 11 -22.28 15.08 4.71
C GLN A 11 -22.30 13.57 5.05
N PRO A 12 -21.16 12.94 5.32
CA PRO A 12 -21.13 11.58 5.83
C PRO A 12 -21.89 11.52 7.18
N PRO A 13 -22.53 10.39 7.50
CA PRO A 13 -23.18 10.23 8.80
C PRO A 13 -22.15 10.42 9.91
N GLU A 14 -22.55 11.20 10.92
CA GLU A 14 -21.81 11.46 12.14
C GLU A 14 -21.46 10.11 12.80
N GLU A 15 -20.20 9.69 12.71
CA GLU A 15 -19.70 8.55 13.47
C GLU A 15 -19.82 8.94 14.95
N SER A 16 -20.68 8.24 15.68
CA SER A 16 -20.72 8.34 17.13
C SER A 16 -19.36 7.96 17.68
N ASP A 17 -18.75 8.87 18.43
CA ASP A 17 -17.49 8.72 19.15
C ASP A 17 -17.47 7.44 20.00
N ALA A 18 -17.11 6.31 19.40
CA ALA A 18 -16.72 5.12 20.11
C ALA A 18 -15.25 5.28 20.50
N ASP A 19 -15.05 5.83 21.69
CA ASP A 19 -13.83 5.87 22.51
C ASP A 19 -12.57 5.23 21.89
N ILE A 20 -11.75 6.07 21.25
CA ILE A 20 -10.39 5.74 20.80
C ILE A 20 -9.49 5.27 21.96
N ASN A 21 -9.89 5.48 23.22
CA ASN A 21 -9.14 5.06 24.39
C ASN A 21 -9.42 3.62 24.87
N SER A 22 -10.29 2.84 24.21
CA SER A 22 -10.58 1.45 24.62
C SER A 22 -9.77 0.36 23.87
N LEU A 23 -8.88 0.70 22.94
CA LEU A 23 -8.10 -0.29 22.17
C LEU A 23 -6.75 -0.67 22.81
N ASN A 24 -6.63 -0.56 24.13
CA ASN A 24 -5.54 -1.20 24.87
C ASN A 24 -5.93 -2.65 25.20
N GLY A 25 -5.80 -3.54 24.23
CA GLY A 25 -5.94 -4.97 24.49
C GLY A 25 -6.34 -5.79 23.27
N ALA A 26 -5.36 -6.51 22.71
CA ALA A 26 -5.54 -7.73 21.94
C ALA A 26 -6.45 -7.66 20.69
N ASN A 27 -5.85 -7.43 19.52
CA ASN A 27 -6.12 -8.34 18.40
C ASN A 27 -5.05 -8.24 17.29
N CYS A 28 -4.15 -9.22 17.25
CA CYS A 28 -3.21 -9.41 16.14
C CYS A 28 -3.90 -10.01 14.88
N GLY A 29 -5.23 -10.21 14.91
CA GLY A 29 -6.01 -10.87 13.86
C GLY A 29 -6.86 -9.98 12.95
N SER A 30 -6.99 -8.68 13.20
CA SER A 30 -7.94 -7.79 12.51
C SER A 30 -7.39 -7.08 11.25
N GLY A 31 -6.08 -7.03 11.05
CA GLY A 31 -5.47 -6.30 9.93
C GLY A 31 -5.82 -6.89 8.56
N LYS A 32 -5.74 -8.22 8.41
CA LYS A 32 -5.93 -8.89 7.11
C LYS A 32 -7.37 -8.80 6.57
N ALA A 33 -8.36 -8.78 7.45
CA ALA A 33 -9.77 -8.68 7.07
C ALA A 33 -10.13 -7.26 6.60
N GLN A 34 -9.55 -6.24 7.22
CA GLN A 34 -9.76 -4.85 6.83
C GLN A 34 -9.16 -4.55 5.45
N GLU A 35 -7.94 -5.04 5.18
CA GLU A 35 -7.25 -4.89 3.90
C GLU A 35 -8.02 -5.52 2.73
N ALA A 36 -8.60 -6.72 2.93
CA ALA A 36 -9.39 -7.40 1.91
C ALA A 36 -10.67 -6.63 1.54
N LYS A 37 -11.30 -5.94 2.50
CA LYS A 37 -12.52 -5.16 2.27
C LYS A 37 -12.26 -3.92 1.40
N VAL A 38 -11.11 -3.28 1.59
CA VAL A 38 -10.67 -2.13 0.76
C VAL A 38 -10.50 -2.57 -0.69
N LEU A 39 -9.83 -3.71 -0.94
CA LEU A 39 -9.64 -4.24 -2.29
C LEU A 39 -10.96 -4.58 -2.99
N GLN A 40 -11.91 -5.15 -2.25
CA GLN A 40 -13.23 -5.47 -2.80
C GLN A 40 -14.01 -4.21 -3.18
N GLN A 41 -14.03 -3.18 -2.33
CA GLN A 41 -14.73 -1.93 -2.59
C GLN A 41 -14.19 -1.22 -3.84
N HIS A 42 -12.87 -1.14 -3.98
CA HIS A 42 -12.27 -0.54 -5.18
C HIS A 42 -12.52 -1.38 -6.45
N ALA A 43 -12.63 -2.70 -6.36
CA ALA A 43 -12.92 -3.55 -7.53
C ALA A 43 -14.28 -3.22 -8.16
N ASP A 44 -15.28 -2.86 -7.34
CA ASP A 44 -16.60 -2.48 -7.82
C ASP A 44 -16.59 -1.08 -8.48
N GLU A 45 -15.82 -0.13 -7.96
CA GLU A 45 -15.63 1.21 -8.54
C GLU A 45 -14.83 1.17 -9.85
N ILE A 46 -13.90 0.22 -9.99
CA ILE A 46 -13.05 0.04 -11.17
C ILE A 46 -13.85 -0.43 -12.41
N GLN A 47 -15.08 -0.95 -12.25
CA GLN A 47 -15.94 -1.42 -13.36
C GLN A 47 -16.26 -0.32 -14.40
N GLU A 48 -16.17 0.97 -14.05
CA GLU A 48 -16.38 2.09 -14.99
C GLU A 48 -15.13 2.48 -15.80
N ILE A 49 -13.95 2.00 -15.42
CA ILE A 49 -12.70 2.33 -16.10
C ILE A 49 -12.59 1.49 -17.38
N ARG A 50 -12.47 2.14 -18.55
CA ARG A 50 -12.21 1.45 -19.81
C ARG A 50 -10.78 0.89 -19.83
N GLY A 51 -10.60 -0.34 -19.34
CA GLY A 51 -9.32 -1.05 -19.37
C GLY A 51 -9.18 -2.04 -18.21
N ARG A 52 -8.13 -2.86 -18.23
CA ARG A 52 -7.78 -3.69 -17.06
C ARG A 52 -7.07 -2.80 -16.02
N PRO A 53 -7.40 -2.89 -14.73
CA PRO A 53 -6.69 -2.16 -13.69
C PRO A 53 -5.23 -2.60 -13.61
N MET A 54 -4.35 -1.66 -13.26
CA MET A 54 -2.96 -1.95 -12.90
C MET A 54 -2.80 -1.83 -11.40
N TYR A 55 -2.17 -2.83 -10.78
CA TYR A 55 -1.88 -2.85 -9.35
C TYR A 55 -0.38 -2.64 -9.15
N LEU A 56 -0.01 -1.60 -8.42
CA LEU A 56 1.37 -1.18 -8.23
C LEU A 56 1.68 -1.08 -6.74
N GLU A 57 2.83 -1.61 -6.32
CA GLU A 57 3.39 -1.42 -4.97
C GLU A 57 4.76 -0.75 -5.06
N PHE A 58 4.98 0.30 -4.26
CA PHE A 58 6.24 1.04 -4.20
C PHE A 58 6.91 0.82 -2.84
N GLY A 59 8.06 0.16 -2.85
CA GLY A 59 8.70 -0.38 -1.64
C GLY A 59 8.12 -1.74 -1.30
N VAL A 60 8.71 -2.79 -1.87
CA VAL A 60 8.27 -4.19 -1.75
C VAL A 60 8.96 -4.90 -0.59
N PHE A 61 10.22 -4.56 -0.34
CA PHE A 61 11.07 -5.19 0.67
C PHE A 61 11.01 -6.73 0.60
N GLU A 62 10.51 -7.41 1.64
CA GLU A 62 10.42 -8.87 1.76
C GLU A 62 9.28 -9.50 0.95
N GLY A 63 8.42 -8.71 0.30
CA GLY A 63 7.33 -9.20 -0.56
C GLY A 63 6.11 -9.74 0.19
N THR A 64 6.02 -9.55 1.51
CA THR A 64 4.87 -10.02 2.31
C THR A 64 3.56 -9.38 1.86
N SER A 65 3.53 -8.06 1.71
CA SER A 65 2.38 -7.27 1.25
C SER A 65 2.01 -7.59 -0.19
N ILE A 66 2.98 -7.55 -1.12
CA ILE A 66 2.71 -7.76 -2.54
C ILE A 66 2.12 -9.15 -2.82
N ASN A 67 2.60 -10.17 -2.10
CA ASN A 67 2.09 -11.53 -2.23
C ASN A 67 0.69 -11.67 -1.63
N PHE A 68 0.41 -10.97 -0.53
CA PHE A 68 -0.95 -10.92 0.01
C PHE A 68 -1.92 -10.29 -0.99
N ILE A 69 -1.59 -9.12 -1.54
CA ILE A 69 -2.38 -8.41 -2.55
C ILE A 69 -2.59 -9.30 -3.78
N ALA A 70 -1.53 -9.91 -4.31
CA ALA A 70 -1.56 -10.73 -5.50
C ALA A 70 -2.48 -11.96 -5.38
N ARG A 71 -2.55 -12.58 -4.19
CA ARG A 71 -3.48 -13.70 -3.92
C ARG A 71 -4.94 -13.24 -3.88
N GLN A 72 -5.23 -12.11 -3.23
CA GLN A 72 -6.59 -11.56 -3.18
C GLN A 72 -7.08 -11.18 -4.58
N LEU A 73 -6.23 -10.53 -5.37
CA LEU A 73 -6.59 -10.13 -6.73
C LEU A 73 -6.81 -11.33 -7.63
N ARG A 74 -6.04 -12.42 -7.46
CA ARG A 74 -6.23 -13.64 -8.27
C ARG A 74 -7.59 -14.30 -8.03
N SER A 75 -8.15 -14.20 -6.82
CA SER A 75 -9.50 -14.70 -6.55
C SER A 75 -10.61 -13.81 -7.14
N LEU A 76 -10.33 -12.52 -7.38
CA LEU A 76 -11.29 -11.56 -7.95
C LEU A 76 -11.20 -11.50 -9.48
N ASP A 77 -9.99 -11.43 -10.01
CA ASP A 77 -9.65 -11.43 -11.43
C ASP A 77 -8.46 -12.39 -11.65
N PRO A 78 -8.69 -13.60 -12.21
CA PRO A 78 -7.64 -14.57 -12.48
C PRO A 78 -6.53 -14.08 -13.43
N GLY A 79 -6.77 -13.01 -14.21
CA GLY A 79 -5.76 -12.42 -15.08
C GLY A 79 -5.10 -11.15 -14.50
N SER A 80 -5.37 -10.81 -13.24
CA SER A 80 -4.76 -9.66 -12.56
C SER A 80 -3.24 -9.79 -12.51
N LEU A 81 -2.54 -8.67 -12.69
CA LEU A 81 -1.09 -8.55 -12.57
C LEU A 81 -0.73 -7.47 -11.56
N VAL A 82 0.25 -7.75 -10.71
CA VAL A 82 0.77 -6.80 -9.72
C VAL A 82 2.23 -6.48 -10.03
N PHE A 83 2.57 -5.19 -10.05
CA PHE A 83 3.93 -4.71 -10.27
C PHE A 83 4.52 -4.18 -8.98
N GLY A 84 5.65 -4.73 -8.56
CA GLY A 84 6.37 -4.29 -7.36
C GLY A 84 7.62 -3.52 -7.72
N PHE A 85 7.72 -2.26 -7.30
CA PHE A 85 8.88 -1.41 -7.52
C PHE A 85 9.72 -1.31 -6.27
N ASP A 86 10.97 -1.75 -6.36
CA ASP A 86 11.95 -1.60 -5.28
C ASP A 86 13.37 -1.56 -5.87
N SER A 87 14.31 -0.95 -5.14
CA SER A 87 15.73 -1.04 -5.45
C SER A 87 16.35 -2.35 -4.92
N PHE A 88 15.78 -2.91 -3.86
CA PHE A 88 16.31 -3.97 -2.99
C PHE A 88 17.68 -3.65 -2.38
N ARG A 89 18.12 -2.40 -2.47
CA ARG A 89 19.38 -1.89 -1.89
C ARG A 89 19.17 -1.12 -0.59
N GLY A 90 17.93 -1.08 -0.10
CA GLY A 90 17.54 -0.29 1.05
C GLY A 90 17.53 1.20 0.76
N LEU A 91 17.44 2.00 1.82
CA LEU A 91 17.36 3.46 1.72
C LEU A 91 18.65 4.05 1.12
N PRO A 92 18.54 4.99 0.16
CA PRO A 92 19.71 5.63 -0.45
C PRO A 92 20.54 6.46 0.54
N GLU A 93 19.88 7.04 1.54
CA GLU A 93 20.50 7.76 2.65
C GLU A 93 19.83 7.41 3.99
N ALA A 94 20.45 7.81 5.09
CA ALA A 94 19.84 7.64 6.41
C ALA A 94 18.59 8.51 6.54
N TRP A 95 17.48 7.92 6.96
CA TRP A 95 16.23 8.62 7.20
C TRP A 95 16.02 8.86 8.69
N ARG A 96 15.77 10.11 9.05
CA ARG A 96 15.45 10.52 10.42
C ARG A 96 14.01 11.01 10.43
N ASN A 97 13.12 10.21 10.99
CA ASN A 97 11.72 10.59 11.16
C ASN A 97 11.51 11.00 12.62
N ASN A 98 11.32 12.31 12.84
CA ASN A 98 11.08 12.88 14.16
C ASN A 98 12.16 12.49 15.19
N SER A 99 13.42 12.35 14.75
CA SER A 99 14.53 11.91 15.61
C SER A 99 14.78 12.84 16.81
N ASP A 100 14.29 14.08 16.74
CA ASP A 100 14.51 15.11 17.75
C ASP A 100 13.46 15.06 18.88
N VAL A 101 12.46 14.17 18.80
CA VAL A 101 11.49 13.93 19.90
C VAL A 101 11.67 12.53 20.51
N PRO A 102 11.34 12.35 21.80
CA PRO A 102 11.35 11.02 22.43
C PRO A 102 10.48 10.03 21.64
N GLY A 103 11.09 8.92 21.19
CA GLY A 103 10.42 7.92 20.35
C GLY A 103 10.60 8.11 18.84
N GLY A 104 11.38 9.10 18.40
CA GLY A 104 11.78 9.26 17.01
C GLY A 104 12.49 8.04 16.44
N LEU A 105 12.27 7.76 15.16
CA LEU A 105 12.88 6.64 14.45
C LEU A 105 14.03 7.13 13.56
N THR A 106 15.15 6.43 13.63
CA THR A 106 16.28 6.64 12.71
C THR A 106 16.57 5.32 12.00
N PHE A 107 16.55 5.36 10.68
CA PHE A 107 16.97 4.26 9.82
C PHE A 107 18.30 4.63 9.18
N GLY A 108 19.28 3.74 9.29
CA GLY A 108 20.57 3.91 8.61
C GLY A 108 20.43 3.82 7.10
N GLN A 109 21.43 4.34 6.39
CA GLN A 109 21.57 4.06 4.95
C GLN A 109 21.55 2.54 4.71
N SER A 110 20.95 2.13 3.59
CA SER A 110 20.75 0.72 3.23
C SER A 110 19.86 -0.07 4.19
N SER A 111 19.17 0.58 5.14
CA SER A 111 18.10 -0.08 5.89
C SER A 111 17.07 -0.62 4.88
N PHE A 112 16.57 -1.83 5.13
CA PHE A 112 15.70 -2.58 4.20
C PHE A 112 16.40 -3.13 2.93
N ALA A 113 17.74 -3.17 2.89
CA ALA A 113 18.45 -3.89 1.85
C ALA A 113 18.27 -5.41 2.00
N LEU A 114 18.15 -6.10 0.87
CA LEU A 114 18.12 -7.56 0.83
C LEU A 114 19.31 -8.09 0.03
N GLU A 115 19.88 -9.21 0.45
CA GLU A 115 20.93 -9.90 -0.31
C GLU A 115 20.39 -10.48 -1.63
N LYS A 116 19.12 -10.87 -1.62
CA LYS A 116 18.40 -11.48 -2.74
C LYS A 116 16.99 -10.91 -2.80
N GLU A 117 16.48 -10.74 -4.02
CA GLU A 117 15.08 -10.36 -4.24
C GLU A 117 14.13 -11.40 -3.63
N PRO A 118 12.98 -10.96 -3.08
CA PRO A 118 12.04 -11.84 -2.39
C PRO A 118 11.37 -12.81 -3.36
N GLU A 119 10.94 -13.96 -2.83
CA GLU A 119 10.07 -14.85 -3.58
C GLU A 119 8.67 -14.26 -3.68
N VAL A 120 8.12 -14.26 -4.89
CA VAL A 120 6.81 -13.65 -5.17
C VAL A 120 5.86 -14.60 -5.88
N GLU A 121 4.58 -14.30 -5.72
CA GLU A 121 3.48 -14.97 -6.39
C GLU A 121 3.62 -14.91 -7.93
N SER A 122 3.07 -15.90 -8.63
CA SER A 122 3.25 -16.05 -10.09
C SER A 122 2.66 -14.91 -10.93
N ASN A 123 1.68 -14.18 -10.38
CA ASN A 123 1.08 -12.98 -10.99
C ASN A 123 1.72 -11.67 -10.54
N VAL A 124 2.88 -11.72 -9.88
CA VAL A 124 3.70 -10.55 -9.53
C VAL A 124 4.82 -10.37 -10.55
N ARG A 125 5.15 -9.12 -10.85
CA ARG A 125 6.33 -8.72 -11.62
C ARG A 125 7.13 -7.71 -10.82
N LEU A 126 8.32 -8.10 -10.39
CA LEU A 126 9.24 -7.18 -9.74
C LEU A 126 9.94 -6.30 -10.80
N VAL A 127 9.93 -5.00 -10.55
CA VAL A 127 10.60 -4.00 -11.37
C VAL A 127 11.68 -3.37 -10.50
N ARG A 128 12.93 -3.67 -10.83
CA ARG A 128 14.07 -3.11 -10.12
C ARG A 128 14.25 -1.65 -10.49
N ALA A 129 14.10 -0.76 -9.52
CA ALA A 129 14.42 0.65 -9.70
C ALA A 129 15.95 0.81 -9.77
N ALA A 130 16.46 1.25 -10.93
CA ALA A 130 17.87 1.56 -11.06
C ALA A 130 18.22 2.76 -10.17
N GLY A 131 19.10 2.55 -9.19
CA GLY A 131 19.64 3.66 -8.41
C GLY A 131 20.43 4.57 -9.33
N MET A 132 20.00 5.84 -9.45
CA MET A 132 20.81 6.89 -10.03
C MET A 132 22.03 7.06 -9.12
N VAL A 133 23.16 6.45 -9.48
CA VAL A 133 24.44 6.80 -8.87
C VAL A 133 24.75 8.19 -9.37
N LEU A 134 24.45 9.21 -8.57
CA LEU A 134 25.02 10.53 -8.79
C LEU A 134 26.52 10.38 -8.55
N ALA A 135 27.28 10.28 -9.65
CA ALA A 135 28.72 10.38 -9.60
C ALA A 135 29.09 11.73 -9.00
N SER A 136 29.66 11.69 -7.80
CA SER A 136 30.33 12.80 -7.11
C SER A 136 31.70 13.05 -7.70
#